data_AF-A0AAQ3JUM3-F1
#
_entry.id   AF-A0AAQ3JUM3-F1
#
_cell.length_a   1.000
_cell.length_b   1.000
_cell.length_c   1.000
_cell.angle_alpha   90.00
_cell.angle_beta   90.00
_cell.angle_gamma   90.00
#
_symmetry.space_group_name_H-M   'P 1'
#
loop_
_entity.id
_entity.type
_entity.pdbx_description
1 polymer ?
#
loop_
_entity_poly.entity_id
_entity_poly.type
_entity_poly.pdbx_seq_one_letter_code
_entity_poly.pdbx_strand_id
1 'polypeptide(L)'
;MENRGTVVMQKYEIGRLLGKGTFAKVYYARNISNGQSVAIKMIDKEKVMKVGLMEHVKREISVMRLVRHPNVVELFEVLATRTKIYFVMEYVKGGELFSKVSKGKVPEDDARKYFQQLISAIDYCHSRGVYHRDLKPENLLLDENDNLKVTDFGLSALIDSKRQDNLLHTTCGTPAYVSPEVISRIGYDGAKADIWSCGVVLFVLMAGYYPFHDSNLMEMYRKIGKGEFKCPSWFSSGAKKLITKILDPDPSTRISIAKIKESKWFKKGLGDRKLKLEEQPKDSVPMDVAAVSNSSVSTTEQEKQDSMKLMNLNAFDIISLSVGFDLSGFFVENHQKEEAWFTSKETASTIISRLHDMAKLLKLKVIKKEDGVLKMATLNDGRNGILGVDFEIFDVSPSFYLVEMNRSSGDTLEYQKLLKEGIRPALADIVWAWQGDRQYPRPRQQQS
;
A
#
# COMPACT_ATOMS: atom_id res chain seq x y z
N MET A 1 21.64 37.53 -18.65
CA MET A 1 20.27 37.12 -19.04
C MET A 1 19.93 35.88 -18.24
N GLU A 2 19.12 36.01 -17.20
CA GLU A 2 18.71 34.86 -16.37
C GLU A 2 17.86 33.91 -17.21
N ASN A 3 18.26 32.66 -17.20
CA ASN A 3 17.62 31.56 -17.91
C ASN A 3 16.28 31.27 -17.23
N ARG A 4 15.22 32.04 -17.54
CA ARG A 4 13.88 31.82 -16.97
C ARG A 4 13.44 30.41 -17.32
N GLY A 5 13.41 29.53 -16.31
CA GLY A 5 13.06 28.12 -16.50
C GLY A 5 11.66 27.98 -17.07
N THR A 6 11.43 26.94 -17.87
CA THR A 6 10.09 26.63 -18.38
C THR A 6 9.12 26.47 -17.22
N VAL A 7 8.10 27.33 -17.15
CA VAL A 7 7.08 27.23 -16.11
C VAL A 7 5.99 26.26 -16.55
N VAL A 8 5.80 25.19 -15.78
CA VAL A 8 4.72 24.21 -16.00
C VAL A 8 3.48 24.64 -15.22
N MET A 9 2.36 24.72 -15.94
CA MET A 9 1.03 25.05 -15.41
C MET A 9 0.98 26.33 -14.56
N GLN A 10 1.87 27.29 -14.82
CA GLN A 10 2.01 28.54 -14.04
C GLN A 10 2.28 28.34 -12.54
N LYS A 11 2.61 27.13 -12.10
CA LYS A 11 2.83 26.78 -10.69
C LYS A 11 4.27 26.38 -10.38
N TYR A 12 4.94 25.74 -11.33
CA TYR A 12 6.24 25.11 -11.10
C TYR A 12 7.27 25.58 -12.10
N GLU A 13 8.35 26.17 -11.62
CA GLU A 13 9.52 26.51 -12.41
C GLU A 13 10.40 25.25 -12.56
N ILE A 14 10.48 24.70 -13.78
CA ILE A 14 11.28 23.50 -14.07
C ILE A 14 12.76 23.88 -14.17
N GLY A 15 13.60 23.14 -13.44
CA GLY A 15 15.05 23.24 -13.49
C GLY A 15 15.69 22.00 -14.14
N ARG A 16 16.81 21.57 -13.55
CA ARG A 16 17.65 20.49 -14.09
C ARG A 16 16.93 19.14 -14.17
N LEU A 17 17.34 18.31 -15.13
CA LEU A 17 16.93 16.90 -15.20
C LEU A 17 17.58 16.12 -14.04
N LEU A 18 16.78 15.35 -13.30
CA LEU A 18 17.23 14.46 -12.22
C LEU A 18 17.37 13.02 -12.69
N GLY A 19 16.49 12.57 -13.59
CA GLY A 19 16.50 11.20 -14.09
C GLY A 19 15.73 11.04 -15.39
N LYS A 20 16.05 10.00 -16.16
CA LYS A 20 15.41 9.68 -17.43
C LYS A 20 15.11 8.19 -17.50
N GLY A 21 13.84 7.84 -17.52
CA GLY A 21 13.35 6.50 -17.82
C GLY A 21 12.88 6.36 -19.26
N THR A 22 12.35 5.20 -19.59
CA THR A 22 11.84 4.86 -20.94
C THR A 22 10.66 5.73 -21.35
N PHE A 23 9.72 5.97 -20.42
CA PHE A 23 8.46 6.69 -20.68
C PHE A 23 8.34 8.01 -19.90
N ALA A 24 9.28 8.27 -19.00
CA ALA A 24 9.22 9.39 -18.08
C ALA A 24 10.57 10.12 -17.98
N LYS A 25 10.50 11.42 -17.71
CA LYS A 25 11.65 12.24 -17.32
C LYS A 25 11.35 12.87 -15.98
N VAL A 26 12.30 12.83 -15.05
CA VAL A 26 12.16 13.44 -13.73
C VAL A 26 13.00 14.72 -13.71
N TYR A 27 12.37 15.84 -13.37
CA TYR A 27 13.02 17.14 -13.28
C TYR A 27 12.97 17.65 -11.84
N TYR A 28 14.00 18.38 -11.44
CA TYR A 28 13.91 19.29 -10.31
C TYR A 28 12.99 20.44 -10.71
N ALA A 29 12.14 20.88 -9.79
CA ALA A 29 11.37 22.09 -9.97
C ALA A 29 11.21 22.84 -8.65
N ARG A 30 10.80 24.10 -8.75
CA ARG A 30 10.46 24.94 -7.60
C ARG A 30 9.01 25.39 -7.72
N ASN A 31 8.23 25.18 -6.67
CA ASN A 31 6.90 25.76 -6.56
C ASN A 31 7.03 27.29 -6.44
N ILE A 32 6.38 28.02 -7.34
CA ILE A 32 6.50 29.47 -7.45
C ILE A 32 5.80 30.19 -6.29
N SER A 33 4.74 29.62 -5.72
CA SER A 33 3.96 30.29 -4.67
C SER A 33 4.64 30.25 -3.30
N ASN A 34 5.31 29.16 -2.96
CA ASN A 34 5.91 28.95 -1.63
C ASN A 34 7.43 28.69 -1.66
N GLY A 35 8.05 28.65 -2.84
CA GLY A 35 9.49 28.40 -3.00
C GLY A 35 9.93 26.95 -2.75
N GLN A 36 9.01 26.03 -2.48
CA GLN A 36 9.33 24.64 -2.13
C GLN A 36 9.97 23.89 -3.31
N SER A 37 11.09 23.21 -3.07
CA SER A 37 11.70 22.30 -4.02
C SER A 37 10.90 21.00 -4.18
N VAL A 38 10.65 20.59 -5.42
CA VAL A 38 9.88 19.38 -5.76
C VAL A 38 10.55 18.60 -6.89
N ALA A 39 10.25 17.31 -6.99
CA ALA A 39 10.60 16.47 -8.14
C ALA A 39 9.36 16.29 -9.01
N ILE A 40 9.47 16.54 -10.33
CA ILE A 40 8.37 16.39 -11.28
C ILE A 40 8.67 15.28 -12.27
N LYS A 41 7.97 14.15 -12.13
CA LYS A 41 8.00 13.04 -13.10
C LYS A 41 7.01 13.34 -14.22
N MET A 42 7.54 13.63 -15.40
CA MET A 42 6.79 13.94 -16.62
C MET A 42 6.64 12.69 -17.47
N ILE A 43 5.40 12.26 -17.68
CA ILE A 43 5.02 11.07 -18.45
C ILE A 43 4.35 11.51 -19.75
N ASP A 44 4.75 10.91 -20.86
CA ASP A 44 4.15 11.16 -22.19
C ASP A 44 2.94 10.24 -22.40
N LYS A 45 1.75 10.85 -22.55
CA LYS A 45 0.48 10.10 -22.69
C LYS A 45 0.46 9.26 -23.95
N GLU A 46 0.98 9.78 -25.07
CA GLU A 46 0.96 9.07 -26.35
C GLU A 46 1.86 7.83 -26.28
N LYS A 47 3.06 7.98 -25.73
CA LYS A 47 3.98 6.85 -25.55
C LYS A 47 3.38 5.76 -24.68
N VAL A 48 2.79 6.14 -23.54
CA VAL A 48 2.17 5.20 -22.60
C VAL A 48 0.94 4.52 -23.20
N MET A 49 0.09 5.25 -23.93
CA MET A 49 -1.07 4.66 -24.61
C MET A 49 -0.65 3.68 -25.71
N LYS A 50 0.37 4.00 -26.51
CA LYS A 50 0.87 3.12 -27.57
C LYS A 50 1.32 1.74 -27.05
N VAL A 51 1.90 1.70 -25.84
CA VAL A 51 2.33 0.45 -25.20
C VAL A 51 1.29 -0.13 -24.24
N GLY A 52 0.09 0.45 -24.17
CA GLY A 52 -1.00 -0.03 -23.32
C GLY A 52 -0.75 0.11 -21.81
N LEU A 53 0.11 1.05 -21.39
CA LEU A 53 0.52 1.20 -19.98
C LEU A 53 -0.30 2.22 -19.17
N MET A 54 -1.38 2.79 -19.73
CA MET A 54 -2.13 3.89 -19.08
C MET A 54 -2.75 3.48 -17.74
N GLU A 55 -3.30 2.27 -17.64
CA GLU A 55 -3.86 1.77 -16.38
C GLU A 55 -2.79 1.59 -15.29
N HIS A 56 -1.54 1.35 -15.67
CA HIS A 56 -0.43 1.27 -14.71
C HIS A 56 -0.10 2.63 -14.14
N VAL A 57 -0.11 3.68 -14.98
CA VAL A 57 0.09 5.06 -14.53
C VAL A 57 -1.01 5.47 -13.56
N LYS A 58 -2.27 5.11 -13.83
CA LYS A 58 -3.39 5.35 -12.90
C LYS A 58 -3.19 4.60 -11.58
N ARG A 59 -2.80 3.32 -11.65
CA ARG A 59 -2.50 2.51 -10.46
C ARG A 59 -1.37 3.09 -9.62
N GLU A 60 -0.29 3.54 -10.25
CA GLU A 60 0.84 4.22 -9.58
C GLU A 60 0.34 5.44 -8.80
N ILE A 61 -0.50 6.28 -9.41
CA ILE A 61 -1.10 7.43 -8.71
C ILE A 61 -1.92 6.98 -7.50
N SER A 62 -2.79 5.98 -7.66
CA SER A 62 -3.61 5.47 -6.56
C SER A 62 -2.76 4.92 -5.41
N VAL A 63 -1.72 4.14 -5.72
CA VAL A 63 -0.79 3.59 -4.73
C VAL A 63 -0.07 4.71 -3.99
N MET A 64 0.51 5.67 -4.70
CA MET A 64 1.25 6.77 -4.08
C MET A 64 0.36 7.68 -3.21
N ARG A 65 -0.95 7.77 -3.49
CA ARG A 65 -1.91 8.48 -2.64
C ARG A 65 -2.26 7.74 -1.35
N LEU A 66 -2.20 6.41 -1.34
CA LEU A 66 -2.48 5.57 -0.16
C LEU A 66 -1.27 5.47 0.78
N VAL A 67 -0.06 5.74 0.27
CA VAL A 67 1.18 5.53 1.00
C VAL A 67 1.72 6.86 1.54
N ARG A 68 1.62 7.04 2.86
CA ARG A 68 2.23 8.16 3.58
C ARG A 68 3.09 7.66 4.72
N HIS A 69 4.40 7.62 4.49
CA HIS A 69 5.38 7.08 5.43
C HIS A 69 6.66 7.92 5.39
N PRO A 70 7.33 8.19 6.53
CA PRO A 70 8.53 9.04 6.56
C PRO A 70 9.66 8.55 5.65
N ASN A 71 9.76 7.25 5.40
CA ASN A 71 10.76 6.64 4.52
C ASN A 71 10.24 6.29 3.11
N VAL A 72 9.13 6.88 2.67
CA VAL A 72 8.61 6.78 1.29
C VAL A 72 8.48 8.19 0.72
N VAL A 73 8.83 8.37 -0.55
CA VAL A 73 8.65 9.65 -1.27
C VAL A 73 7.17 10.00 -1.37
N GLU A 74 6.80 11.17 -0.88
CA GLU A 74 5.41 11.66 -0.91
C GLU A 74 5.02 12.20 -2.28
N LEU A 75 3.81 11.88 -2.74
CA LEU A 75 3.17 12.51 -3.89
C LEU A 75 2.36 13.71 -3.40
N PHE A 76 2.73 14.92 -3.81
CA PHE A 76 2.01 16.14 -3.45
C PHE A 76 0.79 16.37 -4.33
N GLU A 77 0.93 16.30 -5.64
CA GLU A 77 -0.20 16.43 -6.58
C GLU A 77 0.07 15.77 -7.93
N VAL A 78 -1.00 15.60 -8.71
CA VAL A 78 -0.92 15.13 -10.09
C VAL A 78 -1.56 16.16 -11.01
N LEU A 79 -0.81 16.60 -12.02
CA LEU A 79 -1.28 17.51 -13.06
C LEU A 79 -1.34 16.77 -14.40
N ALA A 80 -2.20 17.23 -15.31
CA ALA A 80 -2.29 16.65 -16.64
C ALA A 80 -2.57 17.71 -17.71
N THR A 81 -1.91 17.58 -18.86
CA THR A 81 -2.25 18.28 -20.11
C THR A 81 -2.86 17.29 -21.10
N ARG A 82 -3.21 17.74 -22.31
CA ARG A 82 -3.64 16.85 -23.41
C ARG A 82 -2.59 15.78 -23.73
N THR A 83 -1.30 16.10 -23.59
CA THR A 83 -0.19 15.23 -24.04
C THR A 83 0.65 14.63 -22.92
N LYS A 84 0.59 15.18 -21.70
CA LYS A 84 1.47 14.76 -20.59
C LYS A 84 0.73 14.60 -19.27
N ILE A 85 1.29 13.77 -18.39
CA ILE A 85 0.91 13.65 -16.98
C ILE A 85 2.15 14.03 -16.15
N TYR A 86 1.95 14.75 -15.05
CA TYR A 86 3.01 15.26 -14.19
C TYR A 86 2.74 14.81 -12.77
N PHE A 87 3.67 14.08 -12.18
CA PHE A 87 3.60 13.75 -10.75
C PHE A 87 4.52 14.71 -10.02
N VAL A 88 3.95 15.52 -9.14
CA VAL A 88 4.69 16.43 -8.28
C VAL A 88 4.95 15.72 -6.97
N MET A 89 6.23 15.46 -6.67
CA MET A 89 6.68 14.61 -5.58
C MET A 89 7.68 15.33 -4.69
N GLU A 90 7.90 14.79 -3.49
CA GLU A 90 8.99 15.19 -2.59
C GLU A 90 10.34 15.18 -3.32
N TYR A 91 11.09 16.28 -3.23
CA TYR A 91 12.46 16.32 -3.72
C TYR A 91 13.44 15.87 -2.64
N VAL A 92 14.07 14.72 -2.86
CA VAL A 92 15.04 14.13 -1.94
C VAL A 92 16.45 14.59 -2.31
N LYS A 93 17.08 15.39 -1.43
CA LYS A 93 18.32 16.15 -1.73
C LYS A 93 19.63 15.36 -1.63
N GLY A 94 19.68 14.32 -0.80
CA GLY A 94 20.92 13.59 -0.45
C GLY A 94 21.37 12.55 -1.49
N GLY A 95 20.63 12.40 -2.59
CA GLY A 95 20.99 11.50 -3.69
C GLY A 95 20.73 10.02 -3.39
N GLU A 96 21.36 9.14 -4.15
CA GLU A 96 21.18 7.69 -4.03
C GLU A 96 21.98 7.11 -2.85
N LEU A 97 21.36 6.22 -2.08
CA LEU A 97 22.01 5.50 -0.97
C LEU A 97 23.31 4.81 -1.40
N PHE A 98 23.31 4.21 -2.60
CA PHE A 98 24.44 3.43 -3.10
C PHE A 98 25.65 4.29 -3.49
N SER A 99 25.50 5.62 -3.59
CA SER A 99 26.65 6.53 -3.69
C SER A 99 27.58 6.42 -2.47
N LYS A 100 27.06 5.96 -1.32
CA LYS A 100 27.90 5.64 -0.15
C LYS A 100 28.72 4.37 -0.37
N VAL A 101 28.17 3.37 -1.05
CA VAL A 101 28.84 2.10 -1.35
C VAL A 101 30.01 2.30 -2.32
N SER A 102 29.90 3.27 -3.25
CA SER A 102 31.00 3.64 -4.14
C SER A 102 32.25 4.15 -3.40
N LYS A 103 32.11 4.60 -2.15
CA LYS A 103 33.21 5.04 -1.28
C LYS A 103 33.78 3.90 -0.41
N GLY A 104 33.23 2.70 -0.53
CA GLY A 104 33.54 1.54 0.30
C GLY A 104 32.30 1.01 1.03
N LYS A 105 32.50 -0.07 1.82
CA LYS A 105 31.42 -0.66 2.61
C LYS A 105 30.85 0.31 3.65
N VAL A 106 29.56 0.24 3.88
CA VAL A 106 28.86 0.97 4.93
C VAL A 106 29.08 0.24 6.27
N PRO A 107 29.46 0.94 7.36
CA PRO A 107 29.56 0.35 8.68
C PRO A 107 28.28 -0.35 9.10
N GLU A 108 28.40 -1.46 9.83
CA GLU A 108 27.25 -2.33 10.15
C GLU A 108 26.13 -1.58 10.91
N ASP A 109 26.49 -0.66 11.80
CA ASP A 109 25.51 0.11 12.56
C ASP A 109 24.74 1.11 11.68
N ASP A 110 25.38 1.73 10.68
CA ASP A 110 24.74 2.60 9.70
C ASP A 110 23.89 1.79 8.70
N ALA A 111 24.41 0.68 8.20
CA ALA A 111 23.68 -0.24 7.33
C ALA A 111 22.41 -0.75 8.03
N ARG A 112 22.48 -1.01 9.34
CA ARG A 112 21.31 -1.35 10.15
C ARG A 112 20.29 -0.22 10.22
N LYS A 113 20.71 1.04 10.42
CA LYS A 113 19.79 2.20 10.42
C LYS A 113 18.99 2.27 9.11
N TYR A 114 19.68 2.16 7.96
CA TYR A 114 18.99 2.17 6.67
C TYR A 114 18.09 0.95 6.49
N PHE A 115 18.55 -0.24 6.90
CA PHE A 115 17.74 -1.46 6.80
C PHE A 115 16.50 -1.42 7.68
N GLN A 116 16.57 -0.82 8.87
CA GLN A 116 15.41 -0.59 9.73
C GLN A 116 14.39 0.33 9.06
N GLN A 117 14.85 1.42 8.43
CA GLN A 117 13.99 2.34 7.68
C GLN A 117 13.37 1.67 6.45
N LEU A 118 14.14 0.86 5.73
CA LEU A 118 13.67 0.09 4.58
C LEU A 118 12.58 -0.89 4.99
N ILE A 119 12.83 -1.72 6.01
CA ILE A 119 11.85 -2.68 6.51
C ILE A 119 10.60 -1.96 7.06
N SER A 120 10.75 -0.77 7.68
CA SER A 120 9.59 0.03 8.09
C SER A 120 8.72 0.47 6.90
N ALA A 121 9.35 1.01 5.85
CA ALA A 121 8.65 1.43 4.64
C ALA A 121 7.94 0.25 3.94
N ILE A 122 8.64 -0.87 3.77
CA ILE A 122 8.11 -2.05 3.08
C ILE A 122 6.97 -2.69 3.88
N ASP A 123 7.10 -2.82 5.21
CA ASP A 123 6.02 -3.32 6.06
C ASP A 123 4.75 -2.46 5.96
N TYR A 124 4.93 -1.13 5.99
CA TYR A 124 3.82 -0.17 5.86
C TYR A 124 3.10 -0.29 4.50
N CYS A 125 3.85 -0.52 3.42
CA CYS A 125 3.28 -0.72 2.10
C CYS A 125 2.58 -2.09 1.98
N HIS A 126 3.22 -3.16 2.47
CA HIS A 126 2.66 -4.52 2.45
C HIS A 126 1.34 -4.58 3.22
N SER A 127 1.22 -3.88 4.36
CA SER A 127 -0.03 -3.82 5.13
C SER A 127 -1.20 -3.14 4.40
N ARG A 128 -0.94 -2.51 3.25
CA ARG A 128 -1.93 -1.85 2.37
C ARG A 128 -2.07 -2.55 1.02
N GLY A 129 -1.54 -3.77 0.90
CA GLY A 129 -1.54 -4.52 -0.36
C GLY A 129 -0.66 -3.92 -1.45
N VAL A 130 0.28 -3.04 -1.08
CA VAL A 130 1.24 -2.41 -2.00
C VAL A 130 2.56 -3.14 -1.90
N TYR A 131 3.00 -3.73 -3.01
CA TYR A 131 4.28 -4.42 -3.13
C TYR A 131 5.18 -3.66 -4.10
N HIS A 132 6.44 -3.46 -3.73
CA HIS A 132 7.37 -2.66 -4.52
C HIS A 132 7.87 -3.40 -5.76
N ARG A 133 8.22 -4.68 -5.66
CA ARG A 133 8.64 -5.66 -6.70
C ARG A 133 9.84 -5.28 -7.59
N ASP A 134 10.33 -4.05 -7.55
CA ASP A 134 11.54 -3.58 -8.24
C ASP A 134 12.48 -2.83 -7.28
N LEU A 135 12.70 -3.36 -6.07
CA LEU A 135 13.61 -2.72 -5.12
C LEU A 135 15.06 -2.86 -5.60
N LYS A 136 15.67 -1.72 -5.89
CA LYS A 136 17.03 -1.61 -6.45
C LYS A 136 17.71 -0.31 -6.00
N PRO A 137 19.03 -0.17 -6.15
CA PRO A 137 19.80 0.99 -5.72
C PRO A 137 19.22 2.34 -6.15
N GLU A 138 18.76 2.41 -7.39
CA GLU A 138 18.23 3.61 -8.04
C GLU A 138 16.93 4.10 -7.36
N ASN A 139 16.23 3.20 -6.67
CA ASN A 139 14.96 3.47 -6.00
C ASN A 139 15.13 3.78 -4.50
N LEU A 140 16.37 3.87 -4.00
CA LEU A 140 16.70 4.12 -2.60
C LEU A 140 17.50 5.41 -2.46
N LEU A 141 16.82 6.46 -2.03
CA LEU A 141 17.38 7.80 -1.89
C LEU A 141 17.65 8.15 -0.43
N LEU A 142 18.44 9.19 -0.20
CA LEU A 142 18.73 9.76 1.12
C LEU A 142 18.28 11.21 1.19
N ASP A 143 17.59 11.59 2.26
CA ASP A 143 17.30 12.99 2.54
C ASP A 143 18.54 13.74 3.08
N GLU A 144 18.37 15.03 3.38
CA GLU A 144 19.43 15.88 3.92
C GLU A 144 19.90 15.50 5.34
N ASN A 145 19.10 14.67 6.04
CA ASN A 145 19.38 14.16 7.38
C ASN A 145 19.86 12.70 7.36
N ASP A 146 20.24 12.20 6.18
CA ASP A 146 20.74 10.85 5.98
C ASP A 146 19.71 9.77 6.40
N ASN A 147 18.44 10.01 6.08
CA ASN A 147 17.36 9.04 6.20
C ASN A 147 16.95 8.52 4.83
N LEU A 148 16.65 7.21 4.80
CA LEU A 148 16.18 6.52 3.61
C LEU A 148 14.82 7.05 3.14
N LYS A 149 14.69 7.21 1.83
CA LYS A 149 13.43 7.45 1.11
C LYS A 149 13.33 6.46 -0.05
N VAL A 150 12.31 5.60 -0.01
CA VAL A 150 11.98 4.68 -1.11
C VAL A 150 11.14 5.44 -2.14
N THR A 151 11.50 5.34 -3.42
CA THR A 151 10.82 5.98 -4.55
C THR A 151 10.33 4.95 -5.59
N ASP A 152 9.53 5.40 -6.55
CA ASP A 152 9.13 4.64 -7.76
C ASP A 152 8.38 3.32 -7.48
N PHE A 153 7.33 3.37 -6.65
CA PHE A 153 6.36 2.29 -6.42
C PHE A 153 5.49 1.91 -7.65
N GLY A 154 5.95 2.23 -8.86
CA GLY A 154 5.07 2.62 -9.96
C GLY A 154 4.99 1.74 -11.19
N LEU A 155 5.77 0.67 -11.33
CA LEU A 155 5.78 -0.12 -12.58
C LEU A 155 5.72 -1.63 -12.38
N SER A 156 5.60 -2.07 -11.14
CA SER A 156 6.31 -3.26 -10.70
C SER A 156 5.56 -4.58 -10.85
N ALA A 157 4.46 -4.61 -11.59
CA ALA A 157 3.66 -5.84 -11.72
C ALA A 157 3.62 -6.45 -13.12
N LEU A 158 3.91 -5.74 -14.22
CA LEU A 158 3.40 -6.20 -15.51
C LEU A 158 4.25 -5.85 -16.75
N ILE A 159 5.44 -5.24 -16.60
CA ILE A 159 6.33 -5.02 -17.75
C ILE A 159 6.83 -6.36 -18.33
N ASP A 160 6.98 -7.41 -17.51
CA ASP A 160 7.53 -8.69 -17.96
C ASP A 160 6.51 -9.67 -18.55
N SER A 161 5.21 -9.46 -18.35
CA SER A 161 4.16 -10.40 -18.80
C SER A 161 3.62 -10.14 -20.21
N LYS A 162 4.08 -9.08 -20.92
CA LYS A 162 3.57 -8.73 -22.27
C LYS A 162 4.62 -8.66 -23.38
N ARG A 163 5.90 -8.90 -23.12
CA ARG A 163 6.89 -9.03 -24.20
C ARG A 163 7.04 -10.50 -24.57
N GLN A 164 6.47 -10.88 -25.72
CA GLN A 164 6.65 -12.18 -26.40
C GLN A 164 8.09 -12.42 -26.88
N ASP A 165 8.99 -11.45 -26.70
CA ASP A 165 10.39 -11.62 -27.06
C ASP A 165 11.11 -12.40 -25.95
N ASN A 166 11.45 -13.65 -26.26
CA ASN A 166 12.19 -14.62 -25.46
C ASN A 166 13.64 -14.20 -25.10
N LEU A 167 13.93 -12.90 -24.99
CA LEU A 167 15.18 -12.38 -24.48
C LEU A 167 14.89 -11.35 -23.39
N LEU A 168 15.48 -11.56 -22.20
CA LEU A 168 15.60 -10.57 -21.13
C LEU A 168 16.42 -9.38 -21.66
N HIS A 169 15.81 -8.51 -22.47
CA HIS A 169 16.37 -7.22 -22.80
C HIS A 169 16.13 -6.25 -21.64
N THR A 170 16.79 -6.53 -20.51
CA THR A 170 17.09 -5.54 -19.49
C THR A 170 18.42 -4.89 -19.87
N THR A 171 18.41 -4.13 -20.95
CA THR A 171 19.48 -3.17 -21.20
C THR A 171 19.43 -2.14 -20.08
N CYS A 172 20.36 -2.28 -19.12
CA CYS A 172 20.63 -1.38 -17.97
C CYS A 172 19.97 -1.70 -16.61
N GLY A 173 19.74 -2.96 -16.24
CA GLY A 173 19.41 -3.35 -14.85
C GLY A 173 20.39 -4.39 -14.30
N THR A 174 20.77 -4.30 -13.02
CA THR A 174 21.58 -5.36 -12.39
C THR A 174 20.65 -6.49 -11.91
N PRO A 175 20.60 -7.66 -12.57
CA PRO A 175 19.72 -8.79 -12.19
C PRO A 175 19.96 -9.34 -10.78
N ALA A 176 21.00 -8.90 -10.09
CA ALA A 176 21.40 -9.40 -8.77
C ALA A 176 20.39 -9.11 -7.64
N TYR A 177 19.43 -8.18 -7.83
CA TYR A 177 18.40 -7.85 -6.83
C TYR A 177 17.12 -8.67 -6.92
N VAL A 178 16.97 -9.43 -8.02
CA VAL A 178 15.75 -10.17 -8.34
C VAL A 178 15.75 -11.52 -7.62
N SER A 179 14.59 -11.93 -7.08
CA SER A 179 14.45 -13.22 -6.40
C SER A 179 14.37 -14.39 -7.39
N PRO A 180 14.71 -15.63 -6.97
CA PRO A 180 14.69 -16.80 -7.83
C PRO A 180 13.35 -17.02 -8.54
N GLU A 181 12.24 -16.87 -7.80
CA GLU A 181 10.90 -17.09 -8.33
C GLU A 181 10.49 -16.06 -9.40
N VAL A 182 11.01 -14.83 -9.32
CA VAL A 182 10.79 -13.79 -10.34
C VAL A 182 11.59 -14.13 -11.61
N ILE A 183 12.81 -14.64 -11.47
CA ILE A 183 13.63 -15.09 -12.62
C ILE A 183 12.97 -16.30 -13.31
N SER A 184 12.38 -17.21 -12.54
CA SER A 184 11.70 -18.40 -13.05
C SER A 184 10.35 -18.12 -13.72
N ARG A 185 9.87 -16.86 -13.71
CA ARG A 185 8.62 -16.41 -14.38
C ARG A 185 7.35 -17.19 -14.00
N ILE A 186 7.34 -17.76 -12.80
CA ILE A 186 6.14 -18.35 -12.20
C ILE A 186 5.44 -17.21 -11.45
N GLY A 187 4.10 -17.21 -11.38
CA GLY A 187 3.39 -16.27 -10.51
C GLY A 187 4.01 -16.28 -9.10
N TYR A 188 4.30 -15.11 -8.54
CA TYR A 188 5.09 -14.99 -7.30
C TYR A 188 4.42 -14.11 -6.25
N ASP A 189 4.73 -14.39 -4.99
CA ASP A 189 4.35 -13.54 -3.86
C ASP A 189 5.22 -12.28 -3.83
N GLY A 190 4.61 -11.13 -4.12
CA GLY A 190 5.28 -9.83 -4.15
C GLY A 190 5.93 -9.44 -2.81
N ALA A 191 5.35 -9.86 -1.68
CA ALA A 191 5.91 -9.57 -0.38
C ALA A 191 7.23 -10.33 -0.17
N LYS A 192 7.28 -11.60 -0.58
CA LYS A 192 8.48 -12.45 -0.49
C LYS A 192 9.58 -11.97 -1.43
N ALA A 193 9.23 -11.51 -2.63
CA ALA A 193 10.17 -10.92 -3.57
C ALA A 193 10.81 -9.64 -2.99
N ASP A 194 10.01 -8.73 -2.40
CA ASP A 194 10.54 -7.52 -1.76
C ASP A 194 11.50 -7.83 -0.60
N ILE A 195 11.19 -8.85 0.21
CA ILE A 195 12.05 -9.29 1.31
C ILE A 195 13.41 -9.75 0.79
N TRP A 196 13.43 -10.53 -0.31
CA TRP A 196 14.68 -10.94 -0.95
C TRP A 196 15.51 -9.73 -1.39
N SER A 197 14.89 -8.79 -2.11
CA SER A 197 15.58 -7.58 -2.59
C SER A 197 16.10 -6.73 -1.41
N CYS A 198 15.36 -6.64 -0.31
CA CYS A 198 15.84 -6.00 0.93
C CYS A 198 17.11 -6.70 1.47
N GLY A 199 17.18 -8.03 1.40
CA GLY A 199 18.36 -8.81 1.77
C GLY A 199 19.58 -8.52 0.89
N VAL A 200 19.37 -8.42 -0.42
CA VAL A 200 20.43 -8.05 -1.36
C VAL A 200 20.94 -6.64 -1.06
N VAL A 201 20.04 -5.67 -0.82
CA VAL A 201 20.41 -4.30 -0.42
C VAL A 201 21.26 -4.31 0.84
N LEU A 202 20.83 -5.00 1.91
CA LEU A 202 21.60 -5.09 3.16
C LEU A 202 22.99 -5.70 2.93
N PHE A 203 23.07 -6.77 2.13
CA PHE A 203 24.34 -7.40 1.80
C PHE A 203 25.26 -6.40 1.10
N VAL A 204 24.78 -5.71 0.05
CA VAL A 204 25.62 -4.79 -0.72
C VAL A 204 26.10 -3.62 0.13
N LEU A 205 25.25 -3.05 0.99
CA LEU A 205 25.66 -2.01 1.93
C LEU A 205 26.83 -2.46 2.80
N MET A 206 26.75 -3.65 3.39
CA MET A 206 27.77 -4.15 4.32
C MET A 206 29.01 -4.75 3.63
N ALA A 207 28.86 -5.31 2.44
CA ALA A 207 29.93 -6.00 1.71
C ALA A 207 30.68 -5.06 0.76
N GLY A 208 30.01 -4.08 0.17
CA GLY A 208 30.54 -3.29 -0.94
C GLY A 208 30.45 -3.98 -2.30
N TYR A 209 29.85 -5.17 -2.38
CA TYR A 209 29.69 -5.96 -3.59
C TYR A 209 28.42 -6.83 -3.53
N TYR A 210 28.04 -7.43 -4.64
CA TYR A 210 26.80 -8.22 -4.78
C TYR A 210 26.91 -9.62 -4.15
N PRO A 211 25.86 -10.14 -3.48
CA PRO A 211 25.86 -11.51 -2.95
C PRO A 211 25.96 -12.55 -4.07
N PHE A 212 25.31 -12.27 -5.20
CA PHE A 212 25.31 -13.11 -6.39
C PHE A 212 25.97 -12.33 -7.53
N HIS A 213 27.18 -12.73 -7.88
CA HIS A 213 27.91 -12.18 -9.01
C HIS A 213 28.71 -13.28 -9.69
N ASP A 214 28.71 -13.25 -11.02
CA ASP A 214 29.52 -14.12 -11.87
C ASP A 214 29.70 -13.45 -13.24
N SER A 215 30.80 -13.74 -13.92
CA SER A 215 31.02 -13.31 -15.30
C SER A 215 30.12 -14.06 -16.27
N ASN A 216 29.73 -15.31 -15.92
CA ASN A 216 28.73 -16.07 -16.66
C ASN A 216 27.34 -15.84 -16.05
N LEU A 217 26.45 -15.23 -16.85
CA LEU A 217 25.09 -14.91 -16.44
C LEU A 217 24.30 -16.15 -15.98
N MET A 218 24.50 -17.32 -16.62
CA MET A 218 23.84 -18.56 -16.23
C MET A 218 24.34 -19.08 -14.88
N GLU A 219 25.63 -18.94 -14.58
CA GLU A 219 26.16 -19.29 -13.25
C GLU A 219 25.68 -18.35 -12.17
N MET A 220 25.54 -17.06 -12.48
CA MET A 220 24.92 -16.10 -11.57
C MET A 220 23.46 -16.48 -11.27
N TYR A 221 22.66 -16.82 -12.29
CA TYR A 221 21.29 -17.31 -12.08
C TYR A 221 21.26 -18.63 -11.30
N ARG A 222 22.18 -19.55 -11.54
CA ARG A 222 22.33 -20.79 -10.76
C ARG A 222 22.62 -20.50 -9.29
N LYS A 223 23.49 -19.53 -9.00
CA LYS A 223 23.80 -19.09 -7.63
C LYS A 223 22.57 -18.48 -6.96
N ILE A 224 21.83 -17.62 -7.67
CA ILE A 224 20.58 -17.03 -7.18
C ILE A 224 19.58 -18.15 -6.86
N GLY A 225 19.31 -19.05 -7.80
CA GLY A 225 18.36 -20.16 -7.64
C GLY A 225 18.70 -21.12 -6.50
N LYS A 226 19.98 -21.28 -6.16
CA LYS A 226 20.42 -22.08 -5.01
C LYS A 226 20.61 -21.28 -3.71
N GLY A 227 20.49 -19.95 -3.74
CA GLY A 227 20.89 -19.10 -2.61
C GLY A 227 22.37 -19.23 -2.24
N GLU A 228 23.24 -19.47 -3.22
CA GLU A 228 24.67 -19.73 -3.00
C GLU A 228 25.46 -18.41 -2.97
N PHE A 229 25.77 -17.91 -1.77
CA PHE A 229 26.59 -16.72 -1.56
C PHE A 229 27.52 -16.89 -0.34
N LYS A 230 28.56 -16.04 -0.27
CA LYS A 230 29.51 -16.03 0.86
C LYS A 230 29.49 -14.68 1.56
N CYS A 231 29.15 -14.70 2.85
CA CYS A 231 29.28 -13.52 3.71
C CYS A 231 30.77 -13.22 4.00
N PRO A 232 31.22 -11.97 3.85
CA PRO A 232 32.55 -11.55 4.25
C PRO A 232 32.93 -11.90 5.70
N SER A 233 34.23 -11.95 5.98
CA SER A 233 34.77 -12.18 7.33
C SER A 233 34.32 -11.09 8.32
N TRP A 234 34.19 -9.85 7.87
CA TRP A 234 33.82 -8.69 8.70
C TRP A 234 32.33 -8.59 9.05
N PHE A 235 31.47 -9.48 8.54
CA PHE A 235 30.07 -9.50 8.94
C PHE A 235 29.94 -10.09 10.34
N SER A 236 29.17 -9.45 11.23
CA SER A 236 28.85 -10.05 12.52
C SER A 236 28.08 -11.36 12.37
N SER A 237 28.17 -12.24 13.37
CA SER A 237 27.41 -13.49 13.39
C SER A 237 25.89 -13.25 13.34
N GLY A 238 25.41 -12.13 13.90
CA GLY A 238 24.02 -11.70 13.83
C GLY A 238 23.59 -11.32 12.41
N ALA A 239 24.41 -10.52 11.71
CA ALA A 239 24.15 -10.13 10.33
C ALA A 239 24.11 -11.34 9.40
N LYS A 240 25.12 -12.23 9.51
CA LYS A 240 25.18 -13.48 8.71
C LYS A 240 23.91 -14.31 8.87
N LYS A 241 23.50 -14.57 10.12
CA LYS A 241 22.30 -15.36 10.42
C LYS A 241 21.02 -14.72 9.87
N LEU A 242 20.90 -13.39 9.91
CA LEU A 242 19.73 -12.70 9.39
C LEU A 242 19.70 -12.74 7.86
N ILE A 243 20.81 -12.40 7.20
CA ILE A 243 20.91 -12.37 5.73
C ILE A 243 20.64 -13.76 5.14
N THR A 244 21.19 -14.83 5.72
CA THR A 244 20.91 -16.21 5.26
C THR A 244 19.44 -16.60 5.33
N LYS A 245 18.68 -16.06 6.30
CA LYS A 245 17.24 -16.30 6.40
C LYS A 245 16.41 -15.45 5.43
N ILE A 246 16.94 -14.29 5.02
CA ILE A 246 16.31 -13.40 4.04
C ILE A 246 16.55 -13.90 2.62
N LEU A 247 17.79 -14.28 2.31
CA LEU A 247 18.22 -14.82 1.02
C LEU A 247 18.01 -16.34 0.94
N ASP A 248 16.89 -16.81 1.49
CA ASP A 248 16.41 -18.19 1.33
C ASP A 248 15.74 -18.30 -0.05
N PRO A 249 16.24 -19.18 -0.95
CA PRO A 249 15.69 -19.29 -2.29
C PRO A 249 14.24 -19.79 -2.31
N ASP A 250 13.80 -20.54 -1.30
CA ASP A 250 12.41 -20.99 -1.18
C ASP A 250 11.53 -19.89 -0.54
N PRO A 251 10.55 -19.30 -1.28
CA PRO A 251 9.68 -18.25 -0.75
C PRO A 251 8.85 -18.69 0.45
N SER A 252 8.53 -19.98 0.57
CA SER A 252 7.67 -20.52 1.64
C SER A 252 8.39 -20.51 2.98
N THR A 253 9.69 -20.86 3.01
CA THR A 253 10.54 -20.87 4.20
C THR A 253 11.22 -19.53 4.47
N ARG A 254 11.32 -18.65 3.45
CA ARG A 254 11.88 -17.31 3.55
C ARG A 254 11.25 -16.51 4.70
N ILE A 255 12.10 -15.92 5.53
CA ILE A 255 11.71 -15.19 6.74
C ILE A 255 10.68 -14.08 6.44
N SER A 256 9.72 -13.87 7.34
CA SER A 256 8.76 -12.77 7.23
C SER A 256 9.29 -11.47 7.84
N ILE A 257 8.72 -10.33 7.48
CA ILE A 257 9.05 -9.03 8.07
C ILE A 257 8.87 -9.03 9.60
N ALA A 258 7.81 -9.64 10.11
CA ALA A 258 7.59 -9.79 11.56
C ALA A 258 8.80 -10.46 12.24
N LYS A 259 9.27 -11.59 11.69
CA LYS A 259 10.44 -12.31 12.20
C LYS A 259 11.75 -11.55 12.01
N ILE A 260 11.89 -10.74 10.94
CA ILE A 260 13.03 -9.83 10.76
C ILE A 260 13.07 -8.81 11.91
N LYS A 261 11.93 -8.15 12.19
CA LYS A 261 11.79 -7.15 13.26
C LYS A 261 12.05 -7.72 14.65
N GLU A 262 11.79 -9.01 14.86
CA GLU A 262 12.08 -9.71 16.11
C GLU A 262 13.56 -9.99 16.35
N SER A 263 14.37 -10.04 15.29
CA SER A 263 15.77 -10.45 15.37
C SER A 263 16.61 -9.51 16.25
N LYS A 264 17.53 -10.10 17.04
CA LYS A 264 18.45 -9.34 17.91
C LYS A 264 19.29 -8.33 17.12
N TRP A 265 19.71 -8.72 15.91
CA TRP A 265 20.47 -7.83 15.03
C TRP A 265 19.65 -6.62 14.61
N PHE A 266 18.39 -6.80 14.21
CA PHE A 266 17.50 -5.71 13.82
C PHE A 266 17.16 -4.78 14.99
N LYS A 267 16.96 -5.32 16.19
CA LYS A 267 16.57 -4.53 17.38
C LYS A 267 17.67 -3.64 17.96
N LYS A 268 18.95 -3.91 17.65
CA LYS A 268 20.08 -3.12 18.17
C LYS A 268 19.94 -1.64 17.79
N GLY A 269 20.00 -0.76 18.78
CA GLY A 269 19.93 0.70 18.60
C GLY A 269 18.52 1.30 18.42
N LEU A 270 17.45 0.49 18.45
CA LEU A 270 16.07 1.00 18.40
C LEU A 270 15.56 1.49 19.76
N GLY A 271 16.08 0.94 20.87
CA GLY A 271 15.67 1.27 22.24
C GLY A 271 15.95 2.71 22.66
N ASP A 272 17.07 3.28 22.22
CA ASP A 272 17.51 4.64 22.60
C ASP A 272 16.67 5.76 21.93
N ARG A 273 15.83 5.42 20.95
CA ARG A 273 14.96 6.38 20.25
C ARG A 273 13.56 6.52 20.86
N LYS A 274 13.07 5.49 21.58
CA LYS A 274 11.77 5.59 22.28
C LYS A 274 11.80 6.63 23.41
N LEU A 275 12.97 6.85 24.02
CA LEU A 275 13.17 7.82 25.10
C LEU A 275 13.32 9.28 24.63
N LYS A 276 13.38 9.57 23.32
CA LYS A 276 13.55 10.94 22.79
C LYS A 276 12.34 11.49 22.03
N LEU A 277 11.31 10.68 21.80
CA LEU A 277 10.08 11.10 21.10
C LEU A 277 8.96 11.55 22.06
N GLU A 278 9.15 11.40 23.38
CA GLU A 278 8.17 11.82 24.40
C GLU A 278 8.46 13.21 25.01
N GLU A 279 9.56 13.86 24.65
CA GLU A 279 9.92 15.20 25.13
C GLU A 279 9.99 16.21 23.97
N GLN A 280 8.83 16.71 23.55
CA GLN A 280 8.70 18.06 23.02
C GLN A 280 7.48 18.74 23.65
N PRO A 281 7.59 19.98 24.15
CA PRO A 281 6.53 20.63 24.91
C PRO A 281 5.40 21.10 24.00
N LYS A 282 4.16 20.92 24.49
CA LYS A 282 2.98 21.63 24.00
C LYS A 282 3.07 23.09 24.47
N ASP A 283 3.57 24.00 23.63
CA ASP A 283 3.37 25.43 23.85
C ASP A 283 2.32 26.00 22.90
N SER A 284 1.29 26.50 23.57
CA SER A 284 0.16 27.32 23.12
C SER A 284 0.59 28.68 22.57
N VAL A 285 -0.19 29.22 21.63
CA VAL A 285 -0.46 30.67 21.58
C VAL A 285 -1.95 30.90 21.23
N PRO A 286 -2.70 31.69 22.03
CA PRO A 286 -4.05 32.14 21.72
C PRO A 286 -4.07 33.57 21.17
N MET A 287 -5.05 33.91 20.31
CA MET A 287 -5.68 35.25 20.29
C MET A 287 -6.93 35.32 19.41
N ASP A 288 -8.08 35.34 20.09
CA ASP A 288 -9.23 36.24 19.97
C ASP A 288 -9.79 36.64 18.59
N VAL A 289 -10.97 36.10 18.32
CA VAL A 289 -12.04 36.76 17.57
C VAL A 289 -12.99 37.44 18.56
N ALA A 290 -13.07 38.76 18.52
CA ALA A 290 -14.03 39.53 19.30
C ALA A 290 -15.45 39.39 18.69
N ALA A 291 -16.39 39.12 19.60
CA ALA A 291 -17.83 39.11 19.39
C ALA A 291 -18.39 40.49 18.98
N VAL A 292 -19.63 40.55 18.48
CA VAL A 292 -20.84 41.06 19.19
C VAL A 292 -22.05 41.04 18.24
N SER A 293 -23.21 40.69 18.80
CA SER A 293 -24.60 40.93 18.34
C SER A 293 -25.29 39.74 17.65
N ASN A 294 -26.51 39.33 17.98
CA ASN A 294 -27.47 39.74 19.00
C ASN A 294 -28.50 38.62 19.24
N SER A 295 -29.05 38.64 20.44
CA SER A 295 -30.04 37.75 21.07
C SER A 295 -31.39 37.60 20.35
N SER A 296 -31.97 36.39 20.40
CA SER A 296 -33.36 36.20 20.85
C SER A 296 -33.64 34.73 21.23
N VAL A 297 -34.31 34.58 22.36
CA VAL A 297 -34.59 33.39 23.18
C VAL A 297 -35.70 32.52 22.57
N SER A 298 -35.53 31.19 22.61
CA SER A 298 -36.62 30.25 22.95
C SER A 298 -36.05 28.88 23.33
N THR A 299 -36.32 28.48 24.56
CA THR A 299 -36.17 27.14 25.13
C THR A 299 -37.00 26.10 24.39
N THR A 300 -36.36 25.02 23.95
CA THR A 300 -36.95 23.68 23.84
C THR A 300 -35.84 22.65 24.08
N GLU A 301 -36.02 21.85 25.11
CA GLU A 301 -35.28 20.61 25.33
C GLU A 301 -35.51 19.69 24.13
N GLN A 302 -34.43 19.31 23.44
CA GLN A 302 -34.47 18.21 22.48
C GLN A 302 -33.11 17.50 22.45
N GLU A 303 -33.23 16.18 22.38
CA GLU A 303 -32.22 15.14 22.55
C GLU A 303 -30.91 15.40 21.79
N LYS A 304 -29.79 15.15 22.47
CA LYS A 304 -28.47 15.06 21.82
C LYS A 304 -28.47 13.86 20.87
N GLN A 305 -28.75 14.14 19.60
CA GLN A 305 -28.51 13.21 18.50
C GLN A 305 -27.00 13.20 18.23
N ASP A 306 -26.33 12.11 18.61
CA ASP A 306 -24.94 11.83 18.24
C ASP A 306 -24.81 11.85 16.71
N SER A 307 -24.21 12.92 16.20
CA SER A 307 -23.79 13.01 14.80
C SER A 307 -22.57 12.12 14.59
N MET A 308 -22.78 10.87 14.17
CA MET A 308 -21.73 9.98 13.68
C MET A 308 -21.36 10.35 12.25
N LYS A 309 -20.05 10.38 11.94
CA LYS A 309 -19.51 10.67 10.62
C LYS A 309 -19.26 9.36 9.87
N LEU A 310 -20.19 8.97 9.00
CA LEU A 310 -20.05 7.81 8.11
C LEU A 310 -19.01 8.09 7.01
N MET A 311 -18.33 7.03 6.54
CA MET A 311 -17.39 7.12 5.42
C MET A 311 -18.15 7.22 4.09
N ASN A 312 -17.91 8.29 3.33
CA ASN A 312 -18.54 8.50 2.02
C ASN A 312 -17.82 7.68 0.93
N LEU A 313 -18.53 6.76 0.29
CA LEU A 313 -18.09 6.08 -0.92
C LEU A 313 -18.28 7.01 -2.12
N ASN A 314 -17.20 7.23 -2.86
CA ASN A 314 -17.26 8.01 -4.08
C ASN A 314 -17.72 7.14 -5.27
N ALA A 315 -18.06 7.77 -6.39
CA ALA A 315 -18.56 7.08 -7.58
C ALA A 315 -17.61 6.00 -8.14
N PHE A 316 -16.30 6.09 -7.89
CA PHE A 316 -15.33 5.05 -8.27
C PHE A 316 -15.35 3.85 -7.33
N ASP A 317 -15.60 4.04 -6.04
CA ASP A 317 -15.70 2.94 -5.07
C ASP A 317 -16.90 2.04 -5.42
N ILE A 318 -18.02 2.65 -5.83
CA ILE A 318 -19.24 1.97 -6.31
C ILE A 318 -18.97 1.16 -7.59
N ILE A 319 -18.19 1.71 -8.52
CA ILE A 319 -17.86 1.04 -9.79
C ILE A 319 -16.97 -0.19 -9.52
N SER A 320 -16.06 -0.10 -8.55
CA SER A 320 -15.15 -1.18 -8.17
C SER A 320 -15.86 -2.39 -7.56
N LEU A 321 -17.06 -2.19 -7.01
CA LEU A 321 -17.91 -3.23 -6.42
C LEU A 321 -18.90 -3.84 -7.42
N SER A 322 -18.98 -3.34 -8.65
CA SER A 322 -19.94 -3.85 -9.63
C SER A 322 -19.47 -5.18 -10.25
N VAL A 323 -20.36 -6.18 -10.33
CA VAL A 323 -20.06 -7.54 -10.81
C VAL A 323 -19.54 -7.57 -12.27
N GLY A 324 -19.81 -6.51 -13.06
CA GLY A 324 -19.30 -6.35 -14.43
C GLY A 324 -17.93 -5.66 -14.53
N PHE A 325 -17.41 -5.12 -13.43
CA PHE A 325 -16.09 -4.50 -13.28
C PHE A 325 -15.38 -5.07 -12.03
N ASP A 326 -15.66 -6.32 -11.68
CA ASP A 326 -14.99 -7.02 -10.61
C ASP A 326 -13.51 -7.25 -11.00
N LEU A 327 -12.64 -6.39 -10.47
CA LEU A 327 -11.20 -6.45 -10.71
C LEU A 327 -10.50 -7.45 -9.76
N SER A 328 -11.21 -8.13 -8.85
CA SER A 328 -10.61 -9.10 -7.94
C SER A 328 -9.87 -10.22 -8.69
N GLY A 329 -10.41 -10.65 -9.84
CA GLY A 329 -9.78 -11.61 -10.75
C GLY A 329 -8.50 -11.12 -11.45
N PHE A 330 -8.20 -9.81 -11.39
CA PHE A 330 -6.94 -9.24 -11.90
C PHE A 330 -5.87 -9.09 -10.82
N PHE A 331 -6.21 -9.26 -9.54
CA PHE A 331 -5.29 -9.04 -8.42
C PHE A 331 -4.99 -10.29 -7.60
N VAL A 332 -5.72 -11.39 -7.77
CA VAL A 332 -5.51 -12.64 -7.01
C VAL A 332 -5.83 -13.86 -7.88
N GLU A 333 -4.83 -14.69 -8.19
CA GLU A 333 -5.08 -16.08 -8.56
C GLU A 333 -5.52 -16.84 -7.30
N ASN A 334 -6.82 -17.15 -7.23
CA ASN A 334 -7.47 -18.18 -6.40
C ASN A 334 -6.88 -18.45 -5.01
N HIS A 335 -7.06 -17.54 -4.06
CA HIS A 335 -7.33 -17.91 -2.67
C HIS A 335 -8.40 -16.96 -2.09
N GLN A 336 -9.62 -17.48 -2.00
CA GLN A 336 -10.83 -16.97 -1.33
C GLN A 336 -10.61 -15.84 -0.30
N LYS A 337 -10.68 -14.59 -0.76
CA LYS A 337 -11.20 -13.48 0.07
C LYS A 337 -12.72 -13.54 -0.04
N GLU A 338 -13.36 -14.12 0.97
CA GLU A 338 -14.82 -14.24 1.04
C GLU A 338 -15.42 -13.01 1.72
N GLU A 339 -15.14 -11.85 1.12
CA GLU A 339 -15.76 -10.57 1.47
C GLU A 339 -17.19 -10.61 0.92
N ALA A 340 -18.18 -10.40 1.78
CA ALA A 340 -19.60 -10.42 1.41
C ALA A 340 -20.21 -9.06 1.76
N TRP A 341 -20.85 -8.40 0.80
CA TRP A 341 -21.51 -7.12 1.04
C TRP A 341 -22.96 -7.10 0.56
N PHE A 342 -23.74 -6.17 1.11
CA PHE A 342 -25.09 -5.86 0.65
C PHE A 342 -25.34 -4.35 0.64
N THR A 343 -26.38 -3.96 -0.09
CA THR A 343 -26.85 -2.58 -0.13
C THR A 343 -28.19 -2.44 0.57
N SER A 344 -28.45 -1.29 1.18
CA SER A 344 -29.71 -0.97 1.87
C SER A 344 -30.16 0.46 1.58
N LYS A 345 -31.47 0.69 1.59
CA LYS A 345 -32.09 2.02 1.51
C LYS A 345 -32.57 2.54 2.87
N GLU A 346 -32.44 1.72 3.90
CA GLU A 346 -32.80 2.08 5.27
C GLU A 346 -31.77 3.05 5.85
N THR A 347 -32.17 3.84 6.85
CA THR A 347 -31.24 4.76 7.53
C THR A 347 -30.12 4.00 8.25
N ALA A 348 -28.93 4.60 8.39
CA ALA A 348 -27.83 3.99 9.15
C ALA A 348 -28.24 3.55 10.56
N SER A 349 -29.09 4.33 11.25
CA SER A 349 -29.64 3.97 12.56
C SER A 349 -30.49 2.69 12.52
N THR A 350 -31.32 2.53 11.49
CA THR A 350 -32.14 1.32 11.29
C THR A 350 -31.26 0.11 11.00
N ILE A 351 -30.25 0.26 10.13
CA ILE A 351 -29.30 -0.80 9.77
C ILE A 351 -28.54 -1.26 11.03
N ILE A 352 -28.01 -0.34 11.83
CA ILE A 352 -27.29 -0.67 13.07
C ILE A 352 -28.23 -1.37 14.07
N SER A 353 -29.46 -0.89 14.24
CA SER A 353 -30.45 -1.53 15.12
C SER A 353 -30.73 -2.97 14.69
N ARG A 354 -30.88 -3.20 13.38
CA ARG A 354 -31.12 -4.53 12.81
C ARG A 354 -29.93 -5.47 12.92
N LEU A 355 -28.72 -4.95 12.75
CA LEU A 355 -27.50 -5.72 13.04
C LEU A 355 -27.44 -6.14 14.51
N HIS A 356 -27.87 -5.29 15.44
CA HIS A 356 -27.99 -5.65 16.86
C HIS A 356 -29.07 -6.71 17.13
N ASP A 357 -30.23 -6.62 16.49
CA ASP A 357 -31.30 -7.61 16.63
C ASP A 357 -30.86 -8.98 16.06
N MET A 358 -30.19 -8.97 14.90
CA MET A 358 -29.56 -10.15 14.31
C MET A 358 -28.51 -10.75 15.24
N ALA A 359 -27.67 -9.93 15.87
CA ALA A 359 -26.68 -10.41 16.83
C ALA A 359 -27.33 -11.14 18.01
N LYS A 360 -28.45 -10.62 18.54
CA LYS A 360 -29.21 -11.29 19.61
C LYS A 360 -29.82 -12.60 19.13
N LEU A 361 -30.42 -12.61 17.94
CA LEU A 361 -31.07 -13.79 17.35
C LEU A 361 -30.06 -14.93 17.11
N LEU A 362 -28.88 -14.59 16.59
CA LEU A 362 -27.80 -15.53 16.29
C LEU A 362 -26.86 -15.80 17.48
N LYS A 363 -27.16 -15.25 18.66
CA LYS A 363 -26.33 -15.37 19.88
C LYS A 363 -24.88 -14.93 19.68
N LEU A 364 -24.67 -13.87 18.91
CA LEU A 364 -23.39 -13.20 18.73
C LEU A 364 -23.21 -12.10 19.78
N LYS A 365 -22.01 -11.98 20.32
CA LYS A 365 -21.61 -10.90 21.23
C LYS A 365 -21.01 -9.75 20.43
N VAL A 366 -21.53 -8.55 20.61
CA VAL A 366 -20.92 -7.33 20.07
C VAL A 366 -19.68 -6.98 20.89
N ILE A 367 -18.52 -6.92 20.25
CA ILE A 367 -17.21 -6.69 20.89
C ILE A 367 -16.84 -5.20 20.87
N LYS A 368 -17.15 -4.49 19.77
CA LYS A 368 -16.72 -3.10 19.58
C LYS A 368 -17.69 -2.34 18.66
N LYS A 369 -17.93 -1.07 18.99
CA LYS A 369 -18.68 -0.10 18.18
C LYS A 369 -17.87 1.19 18.09
N GLU A 370 -17.23 1.44 16.96
CA GLU A 370 -16.50 2.68 16.66
C GLU A 370 -16.79 3.07 15.21
N ASP A 371 -17.15 4.33 14.98
CA ASP A 371 -17.15 5.02 13.67
C ASP A 371 -17.57 4.18 12.44
N GLY A 372 -18.81 3.67 12.45
CA GLY A 372 -19.38 2.92 11.31
C GLY A 372 -18.97 1.44 11.22
N VAL A 373 -18.10 0.97 12.13
CA VAL A 373 -17.66 -0.43 12.21
C VAL A 373 -18.26 -1.11 13.45
N LEU A 374 -18.91 -2.25 13.23
CA LEU A 374 -19.53 -3.08 14.27
C LEU A 374 -18.90 -4.47 14.26
N LYS A 375 -18.13 -4.79 15.31
CA LYS A 375 -17.46 -6.09 15.44
C LYS A 375 -18.24 -7.04 16.34
N MET A 376 -18.45 -8.27 15.88
CA MET A 376 -19.21 -9.30 16.58
C MET A 376 -18.44 -10.62 16.63
N ALA A 377 -18.71 -11.46 17.61
CA ALA A 377 -18.17 -12.81 17.66
C ALA A 377 -19.13 -13.82 18.28
N THR A 378 -18.93 -15.11 17.99
CA THR A 378 -19.68 -16.19 18.61
C THR A 378 -19.36 -16.30 20.11
N LEU A 379 -20.34 -16.73 20.90
CA LEU A 379 -20.16 -16.95 22.34
C LEU A 379 -19.40 -18.24 22.67
N ASN A 380 -19.44 -19.22 21.76
CA ASN A 380 -18.81 -20.52 21.93
C ASN A 380 -17.67 -20.70 20.94
N ASP A 381 -16.69 -21.52 21.36
CA ASP A 381 -15.53 -21.89 20.55
C ASP A 381 -15.96 -22.85 19.43
N GLY A 382 -15.63 -22.50 18.19
CA GLY A 382 -15.84 -23.34 17.00
C GLY A 382 -14.71 -24.34 16.80
N ARG A 383 -14.68 -25.03 15.65
CA ARG A 383 -13.61 -26.02 15.36
C ARG A 383 -12.21 -25.41 15.31
N ASN A 384 -12.09 -24.12 15.01
CA ASN A 384 -10.83 -23.37 14.88
C ASN A 384 -10.83 -22.06 15.69
N GLY A 385 -11.45 -22.05 16.86
CA GLY A 385 -11.54 -20.85 17.69
C GLY A 385 -12.88 -20.13 17.57
N ILE A 386 -13.01 -19.02 18.29
CA ILE A 386 -14.17 -18.13 18.23
C ILE A 386 -14.28 -17.51 16.83
N LEU A 387 -15.47 -17.56 16.22
CA LEU A 387 -15.75 -16.94 14.93
C LEU A 387 -16.08 -15.47 15.11
N GLY A 388 -15.28 -14.60 14.49
CA GLY A 388 -15.46 -13.15 14.49
C GLY A 388 -15.91 -12.62 13.14
N VAL A 389 -16.89 -11.70 13.15
CA VAL A 389 -17.45 -11.04 11.97
C VAL A 389 -17.51 -9.54 12.21
N ASP A 390 -16.96 -8.78 11.27
CA ASP A 390 -16.92 -7.33 11.29
C ASP A 390 -17.88 -6.79 10.21
N PHE A 391 -18.73 -5.84 10.58
CA PHE A 391 -19.64 -5.13 9.67
C PHE A 391 -19.17 -3.68 9.55
N GLU A 392 -18.99 -3.19 8.33
CA GLU A 392 -18.60 -1.81 8.06
C GLU A 392 -19.66 -1.14 7.18
N ILE A 393 -20.20 -0.02 7.66
CA ILE A 393 -21.29 0.70 6.99
C ILE A 393 -20.72 1.94 6.31
N PHE A 394 -21.01 2.06 5.03
CA PHE A 394 -20.59 3.17 4.20
C PHE A 394 -21.77 3.94 3.65
N ASP A 395 -21.64 5.27 3.65
CA ASP A 395 -22.60 6.19 3.04
C ASP A 395 -22.32 6.29 1.55
N VAL A 396 -23.29 5.93 0.71
CA VAL A 396 -23.19 6.07 -0.75
C VAL A 396 -23.99 7.28 -1.23
N SER A 397 -25.16 7.51 -0.62
CA SER A 397 -25.98 8.70 -0.82
C SER A 397 -26.94 8.89 0.37
N PRO A 398 -27.61 10.04 0.55
CA PRO A 398 -28.49 10.29 1.71
C PRO A 398 -29.61 9.26 1.95
N SER A 399 -29.91 8.41 0.96
CA SER A 399 -30.90 7.34 1.01
C SER A 399 -30.36 5.97 0.56
N PHE A 400 -29.04 5.76 0.56
CA PHE A 400 -28.42 4.52 0.12
C PHE A 400 -27.11 4.22 0.85
N TYR A 401 -27.02 3.03 1.44
CA TYR A 401 -25.89 2.58 2.25
C TYR A 401 -25.35 1.25 1.72
N LEU A 402 -24.03 1.07 1.83
CA LEU A 402 -23.36 -0.20 1.58
C LEU A 402 -22.90 -0.77 2.92
N VAL A 403 -23.14 -2.05 3.15
CA VAL A 403 -22.65 -2.75 4.33
C VAL A 403 -21.74 -3.88 3.89
N GLU A 404 -20.45 -3.76 4.24
CA GLU A 404 -19.44 -4.77 3.99
C GLU A 404 -19.29 -5.69 5.20
N MET A 405 -19.13 -6.99 4.97
CA MET A 405 -18.95 -7.99 6.01
C MET A 405 -17.67 -8.77 5.78
N ASN A 406 -16.83 -8.77 6.81
CA ASN A 406 -15.51 -9.37 6.78
C ASN A 406 -15.34 -10.35 7.94
N ARG A 407 -14.83 -11.56 7.63
CA ARG A 407 -14.45 -12.52 8.68
C ARG A 407 -13.16 -12.06 9.35
N SER A 408 -13.22 -11.73 10.64
CA SER A 408 -12.07 -11.28 11.41
C SER A 408 -11.31 -12.39 12.13
N SER A 409 -11.94 -13.54 12.40
CA SER A 409 -11.32 -14.74 13.01
C SER A 409 -12.22 -15.98 12.87
N GLY A 410 -11.71 -17.20 13.14
CA GLY A 410 -12.49 -18.45 13.12
C GLY A 410 -12.50 -19.20 11.77
N ASP A 411 -13.22 -20.31 11.68
CA ASP A 411 -13.21 -21.21 10.52
C ASP A 411 -13.98 -20.67 9.30
N THR A 412 -13.48 -20.95 8.09
CA THR A 412 -14.09 -20.45 6.83
C THR A 412 -15.43 -21.12 6.54
N LEU A 413 -15.58 -22.43 6.78
CA LEU A 413 -16.83 -23.15 6.52
C LEU A 413 -17.92 -22.75 7.52
N GLU A 414 -17.53 -22.51 8.78
CA GLU A 414 -18.43 -21.97 9.81
C GLU A 414 -18.90 -20.55 9.46
N TYR A 415 -18.00 -19.70 8.94
CA TYR A 415 -18.37 -18.37 8.45
C TYR A 415 -19.37 -18.43 7.29
N GLN A 416 -19.11 -19.26 6.26
CA GLN A 416 -20.03 -19.40 5.14
C GLN A 416 -21.41 -19.92 5.56
N LYS A 417 -21.44 -20.87 6.50
CA LYS A 417 -22.69 -21.40 7.05
C LYS A 417 -23.46 -20.32 7.82
N LEU A 418 -22.78 -19.59 8.71
CA LEU A 418 -23.36 -18.46 9.45
C LEU A 418 -23.91 -17.39 8.49
N LEU A 419 -23.17 -17.09 7.43
CA LEU A 419 -23.56 -16.11 6.42
C LEU A 419 -24.83 -16.55 5.66
N LYS A 420 -24.85 -17.79 5.15
CA LYS A 420 -25.96 -18.30 4.31
C LYS A 420 -27.22 -18.63 5.11
N GLU A 421 -27.07 -19.26 6.27
CA GLU A 421 -28.19 -19.81 7.05
C GLU A 421 -28.65 -18.86 8.18
N GLY A 422 -27.79 -17.94 8.63
CA GLY A 422 -28.08 -17.02 9.73
C GLY A 422 -28.23 -15.57 9.29
N ILE A 423 -27.13 -14.95 8.84
CA ILE A 423 -27.06 -13.51 8.58
C ILE A 423 -27.96 -13.11 7.40
N ARG A 424 -27.91 -13.84 6.28
CA ARG A 424 -28.72 -13.50 5.09
C ARG A 424 -30.24 -13.53 5.36
N PRO A 425 -30.80 -14.58 6.00
CA PRO A 425 -32.21 -14.58 6.38
C PRO A 425 -32.58 -13.49 7.39
N ALA A 426 -31.72 -13.24 8.39
CA ALA A 426 -32.01 -12.30 9.47
C ALA A 426 -32.01 -10.83 9.03
N LEU A 427 -31.34 -10.50 7.92
CA LEU A 427 -31.25 -9.14 7.37
C LEU A 427 -32.05 -8.96 6.08
N ALA A 428 -32.84 -9.96 5.66
CA ALA A 428 -33.54 -9.95 4.38
C ALA A 428 -34.53 -8.78 4.22
N ASP A 429 -35.04 -8.24 5.33
CA ASP A 429 -35.98 -7.11 5.34
C ASP A 429 -35.31 -5.77 5.04
N ILE A 430 -34.03 -5.61 5.37
CA ILE A 430 -33.27 -4.37 5.13
C ILE A 430 -32.38 -4.42 3.88
N VAL A 431 -32.21 -5.61 3.28
CA VAL A 431 -31.33 -5.80 2.13
C VAL A 431 -32.05 -5.44 0.83
N TRP A 432 -31.50 -4.48 0.11
CA TRP A 432 -31.93 -4.13 -1.24
C TRP A 432 -31.32 -5.08 -2.30
N ALA A 433 -30.03 -5.39 -2.18
CA ALA A 433 -29.34 -6.38 -3.03
C ALA A 433 -28.09 -6.93 -2.35
N TRP A 434 -27.84 -8.24 -2.52
CA TRP A 434 -26.59 -8.91 -2.14
C TRP A 434 -25.57 -8.87 -3.29
N GLN A 435 -24.28 -8.90 -2.96
CA GLN A 435 -23.20 -9.10 -3.93
C GLN A 435 -23.47 -10.31 -4.83
N GLY A 436 -23.52 -10.10 -6.15
CA GLY A 436 -23.65 -11.16 -7.15
C GLY A 436 -25.08 -11.52 -7.57
N ASP A 437 -26.14 -10.98 -6.93
CA ASP A 437 -27.52 -11.28 -7.33
C ASP A 437 -27.92 -10.47 -8.58
N ARG A 438 -27.97 -11.14 -9.73
CA ARG A 438 -28.60 -10.61 -10.96
C ARG A 438 -30.12 -10.56 -10.76
N GLN A 439 -30.68 -9.37 -10.60
CA GLN A 439 -32.09 -9.16 -10.92
C GLN A 439 -32.26 -9.29 -12.45
N TYR A 440 -32.69 -10.46 -12.91
CA TYR A 440 -33.21 -10.61 -14.27
C TYR A 440 -34.52 -9.82 -14.40
N PRO A 441 -34.74 -9.06 -15.48
CA PRO A 441 -36.05 -8.53 -15.77
C PRO A 441 -37.01 -9.71 -16.01
N ARG A 442 -38.16 -9.71 -15.32
CA ARG A 442 -39.24 -10.67 -15.62
C ARG A 442 -39.57 -10.59 -17.11
N PRO A 443 -39.62 -11.71 -17.85
CA PRO A 443 -40.04 -11.67 -19.24
C PRO A 443 -41.47 -11.15 -19.31
N ARG A 444 -41.68 -10.12 -20.14
CA ARG A 444 -43.01 -9.71 -20.57
C ARG A 444 -43.68 -10.93 -21.19
N GLN A 445 -44.76 -11.39 -20.59
CA GLN A 445 -45.71 -12.26 -21.27
C GLN A 445 -46.20 -11.49 -22.51
N GLN A 446 -45.84 -11.98 -23.70
CA GLN A 446 -46.54 -11.63 -24.92
C GLN A 446 -47.94 -12.22 -24.80
N GLN A 447 -48.93 -11.33 -24.70
CA GLN A 447 -50.30 -11.65 -25.07
C GLN A 447 -50.34 -11.78 -26.59
N SER A 448 -50.70 -12.98 -27.05
CA SER A 448 -51.50 -13.21 -28.24
C SER A 448 -52.61 -14.17 -27.84
#